data_AF-A0A4Q2XXA3-F1
#
_entry.id   AF-A0A4Q2XXA3-F1
#
_cell.length_a   1.000
_cell.length_b   1.000
_cell.length_c   1.000
_cell.angle_alpha   90.00
_cell.angle_beta   90.00
_cell.angle_gamma   90.00
#
_symmetry.space_group_name_H-M   'P 1'
#
loop_
_entity.id
_entity.type
_entity.pdbx_description
1 polymer ?
#
loop_
_entity_poly.entity_id
_entity_poly.type
_entity_poly.pdbx_seq_one_letter_code
_entity_poly.pdbx_strand_id
1 'polypeptide(L)'
;MNEILTMPPAHGAMTAIESSRAVQEVQAALIIAKRFPRNEVAAVDRIINACTRPGLAEVAVYQYARGGQDVSGASIRLAEAIAKLWGNLDFGVVEIESTEGKSTMEAYCWDLETNVKIKRIFQVAHVRYKKSYGNGPNLKPLEDPRDIYEGNANAGSRRLRACILASIPGDVLEAALQQCET
;
A
#
# COMPACT_ATOMS: atom_id res chain seq x y z
N MET A 1 49.25 28.77 -21.59
CA MET A 1 48.47 27.54 -21.73
C MET A 1 47.38 27.60 -20.68
N ASN A 2 46.13 27.85 -21.08
CA ASN A 2 44.99 27.92 -20.15
C ASN A 2 44.51 26.50 -19.86
N GLU A 3 44.51 26.10 -18.59
CA GLU A 3 43.78 24.94 -18.10
C GLU A 3 42.28 25.22 -18.19
N ILE A 4 41.59 24.45 -19.03
CA ILE A 4 40.13 24.37 -19.02
C ILE A 4 39.76 23.49 -17.83
N LEU A 5 39.30 24.12 -16.74
CA LEU A 5 38.57 23.46 -15.66
C LEU A 5 37.28 22.86 -16.25
N THR A 6 37.33 21.59 -16.65
CA THR A 6 36.14 20.81 -16.97
C THR A 6 35.36 20.60 -15.68
N MET A 7 34.27 21.35 -15.51
CA MET A 7 33.30 21.09 -14.44
C MET A 7 32.73 19.69 -14.62
N PRO A 8 32.63 18.87 -13.55
CA PRO A 8 31.98 17.56 -13.66
C PRO A 8 30.52 17.74 -14.10
N PRO A 9 29.97 16.82 -14.90
CA PRO A 9 28.62 16.94 -15.42
C PRO A 9 27.62 17.03 -14.27
N ALA A 10 26.89 18.14 -14.20
CA ALA A 10 25.94 18.47 -13.13
C ALA A 10 24.89 17.37 -12.88
N HIS A 11 24.56 16.59 -13.91
CA HIS A 11 23.62 15.47 -13.83
C HIS A 11 24.12 14.33 -12.90
N GLY A 12 25.41 13.99 -12.93
CA GLY A 12 25.96 12.94 -12.07
C GLY A 12 26.00 13.34 -10.59
N ALA A 13 26.24 14.63 -10.32
CA ALA A 13 26.22 15.17 -8.97
C ALA A 13 24.79 15.17 -8.38
N MET A 14 23.76 15.51 -9.18
CA MET A 14 22.36 15.48 -8.71
C MET A 14 21.88 14.07 -8.39
N THR A 15 22.14 13.08 -9.25
CA THR A 15 21.77 11.67 -8.99
C THR A 15 22.48 11.10 -7.76
N ALA A 16 23.76 11.46 -7.55
CA ALA A 16 24.50 11.06 -6.36
C ALA A 16 23.89 11.64 -5.07
N ILE A 17 23.45 12.90 -5.10
CA ILE A 17 22.80 13.55 -3.95
C ILE A 17 21.46 12.87 -3.62
N GLU A 18 20.62 12.57 -4.62
CA GLU A 18 19.33 11.90 -4.40
C GLU A 18 19.48 10.49 -3.83
N SER A 19 20.41 9.70 -4.38
CA SER A 19 20.68 8.35 -3.86
C SER A 19 21.21 8.38 -2.43
N SER A 20 22.10 9.33 -2.10
CA SER A 20 22.58 9.53 -0.72
C SER A 20 21.44 9.90 0.23
N ARG A 21 20.53 10.80 -0.19
CA ARG A 21 19.38 11.19 0.61
C ARG A 21 18.46 10.00 0.89
N ALA A 22 18.13 9.21 -0.12
CA ALA A 22 17.26 8.04 0.03
C ALA A 22 17.85 7.00 1.00
N VAL A 23 19.17 6.76 0.94
CA VAL A 23 19.86 5.87 1.88
C VAL A 23 19.79 6.43 3.31
N GLN A 24 20.05 7.72 3.48
CA GLN A 24 20.01 8.37 4.80
C GLN A 24 18.61 8.36 5.41
N GLU A 25 17.56 8.59 4.63
CA GLU A 25 16.17 8.53 5.07
C GLU A 25 15.80 7.13 5.58
N VAL A 26 16.15 6.08 4.82
CA VAL A 26 15.90 4.68 5.21
C VAL A 26 16.68 4.29 6.46
N GLN A 27 17.96 4.67 6.52
CA GLN A 27 18.80 4.41 7.70
C GLN A 27 18.27 5.12 8.94
N ALA A 28 17.88 6.39 8.81
CA ALA A 28 17.30 7.16 9.92
C ALA A 28 15.99 6.53 10.41
N ALA A 29 15.11 6.10 9.51
CA ALA A 29 13.85 5.45 9.87
C ALA A 29 14.07 4.15 10.66
N LEU A 30 15.00 3.30 10.22
CA LEU A 30 15.36 2.06 10.91
C LEU A 30 15.98 2.32 12.29
N ILE A 31 16.89 3.31 12.39
CA ILE A 31 17.52 3.67 13.67
C ILE A 31 16.48 4.20 14.66
N ILE A 32 15.57 5.07 14.22
CA ILE A 32 14.51 5.63 15.07
C ILE A 32 13.58 4.52 15.55
N ALA A 33 13.12 3.63 14.66
CA ALA A 33 12.25 2.51 15.02
C ALA A 33 12.90 1.56 16.04
N LYS A 34 14.20 1.27 15.87
CA LYS A 34 14.96 0.45 16.82
C LYS A 34 15.21 1.14 18.16
N ARG A 35 15.39 2.47 18.16
CA ARG A 35 15.61 3.26 19.37
C ARG A 35 14.33 3.47 20.18
N PHE A 36 13.20 3.55 19.50
CA PHE A 36 11.88 3.77 20.10
C PHE A 36 10.92 2.66 19.65
N PRO A 37 11.11 1.42 20.16
CA PRO A 37 10.23 0.32 19.83
C PRO A 37 8.80 0.60 20.31
N ARG A 38 7.82 0.03 19.59
CA ARG A 38 6.41 0.13 19.92
C ARG A 38 6.15 -0.56 21.26
N ASN A 39 5.19 -0.02 22.04
CA ASN A 39 4.55 -0.79 23.10
C ASN A 39 3.33 -1.47 22.49
N GLU A 40 3.40 -2.79 22.32
CA GLU A 40 2.35 -3.58 21.65
C GLU A 40 1.02 -3.50 22.38
N VAL A 41 1.00 -3.60 23.72
CA VAL A 41 -0.23 -3.49 24.52
C VAL A 41 -0.91 -2.14 24.28
N ALA A 42 -0.13 -1.05 24.39
CA ALA A 42 -0.67 0.28 24.15
C ALA A 42 -1.07 0.50 22.68
N ALA A 43 -0.44 -0.20 21.72
CA ALA A 43 -0.83 -0.15 20.32
C ALA A 43 -2.17 -0.86 20.09
N VAL A 44 -2.36 -2.03 20.67
CA VAL A 44 -3.64 -2.76 20.64
C VAL A 44 -4.74 -1.91 21.27
N ASP A 45 -4.52 -1.34 22.45
CA ASP A 45 -5.52 -0.47 23.11
C ASP A 45 -5.95 0.69 22.21
N ARG A 46 -4.99 1.35 21.53
CA ARG A 46 -5.30 2.42 20.57
C ARG A 46 -6.09 1.91 19.38
N ILE A 47 -5.75 0.74 18.84
CA ILE A 47 -6.46 0.11 17.72
C ILE A 47 -7.90 -0.20 18.10
N ILE A 48 -8.12 -0.87 19.21
CA ILE A 48 -9.46 -1.22 19.72
C ILE A 48 -10.27 0.04 19.97
N ASN A 49 -9.70 1.03 20.68
CA ASN A 49 -10.39 2.29 20.90
C ASN A 49 -10.76 3.00 19.58
N ALA A 50 -9.89 2.96 18.57
CA ALA A 50 -10.21 3.55 17.26
C ALA A 50 -11.37 2.85 16.55
N CYS A 51 -11.53 1.54 16.77
CA CYS A 51 -12.59 0.70 16.21
C CYS A 51 -13.96 0.95 16.85
N THR A 52 -14.02 1.60 18.02
CA THR A 52 -15.30 2.04 18.65
C THR A 52 -15.94 3.23 17.94
N ARG A 53 -15.20 3.92 17.07
CA ARG A 53 -15.71 5.10 16.36
C ARG A 53 -16.67 4.66 15.25
N PRO A 54 -17.93 5.12 15.24
CA PRO A 54 -18.94 4.66 14.26
C PRO A 54 -18.48 4.77 12.80
N GLY A 55 -17.86 5.89 12.43
CA GLY A 55 -17.40 6.10 11.05
C GLY A 55 -16.27 5.18 10.60
N LEU A 56 -15.48 4.58 11.50
CA LEU A 56 -14.53 3.52 11.13
C LEU A 56 -15.24 2.17 11.07
N ALA A 57 -16.07 1.87 12.07
CA ALA A 57 -16.83 0.63 12.18
C ALA A 57 -17.70 0.36 10.94
N GLU A 58 -18.44 1.36 10.46
CA GLU A 58 -19.30 1.28 9.27
C GLU A 58 -18.56 0.87 7.98
N VAL A 59 -17.26 1.17 7.89
CA VAL A 59 -16.43 0.88 6.71
C VAL A 59 -15.33 -0.14 7.00
N ALA A 60 -15.40 -0.83 8.15
CA ALA A 60 -14.35 -1.72 8.62
C ALA A 60 -14.27 -3.03 7.82
N VAL A 61 -15.41 -3.49 7.32
CA VAL A 61 -15.55 -4.73 6.55
C VAL A 61 -15.96 -4.40 5.12
N TYR A 62 -15.33 -5.04 4.13
CA TYR A 62 -15.84 -5.05 2.76
C TYR A 62 -16.66 -6.32 2.54
N GLN A 63 -17.64 -6.27 1.64
CA GLN A 63 -18.40 -7.44 1.21
C GLN A 63 -18.59 -7.39 -0.30
N TYR A 64 -18.39 -8.53 -0.97
CA TYR A 64 -18.76 -8.69 -2.37
C TYR A 64 -19.21 -10.14 -2.66
N ALA A 65 -20.16 -10.30 -3.58
CA ALA A 65 -20.63 -11.62 -3.99
C ALA A 65 -19.68 -12.21 -5.06
N ARG A 66 -19.27 -13.46 -4.88
CA ARG A 66 -18.50 -14.24 -5.87
C ARG A 66 -19.02 -15.68 -5.92
N GLY A 67 -19.47 -16.10 -7.10
CA GLY A 67 -19.95 -17.47 -7.31
C GLY A 67 -21.18 -17.83 -6.47
N GLY A 68 -22.03 -16.85 -6.13
CA GLY A 68 -23.21 -17.06 -5.30
C GLY A 68 -22.95 -17.10 -3.80
N GLN A 69 -21.71 -16.88 -3.35
CA GLN A 69 -21.35 -16.71 -1.94
C GLN A 69 -20.85 -15.30 -1.67
N ASP A 70 -21.15 -14.78 -0.49
CA ASP A 70 -20.61 -13.52 -0.02
C ASP A 70 -19.20 -13.72 0.52
N VAL A 71 -18.27 -12.94 0.00
CA VAL A 71 -16.89 -12.86 0.48
C VAL A 71 -16.74 -11.57 1.26
N SER A 72 -16.47 -11.68 2.55
CA SER A 72 -16.18 -10.56 3.43
C SER A 72 -14.73 -10.59 3.94
N GLY A 73 -14.29 -9.46 4.48
CA GLY A 73 -13.01 -9.36 5.18
C GLY A 73 -12.70 -7.92 5.57
N ALA A 74 -11.62 -7.74 6.33
CA ALA A 74 -11.14 -6.41 6.71
C ALA A 74 -10.97 -5.53 5.47
N SER A 75 -11.47 -4.30 5.56
CA SER A 75 -11.35 -3.30 4.50
C SER A 75 -9.95 -2.68 4.48
N ILE A 76 -9.64 -1.94 3.41
CA ILE A 76 -8.41 -1.13 3.39
C ILE A 76 -8.43 -0.04 4.47
N ARG A 77 -9.61 0.50 4.82
CA ARG A 77 -9.74 1.56 5.83
C ARG A 77 -9.41 1.04 7.22
N LEU A 78 -9.88 -0.17 7.56
CA LEU A 78 -9.49 -0.84 8.81
C LEU A 78 -7.99 -1.15 8.81
N ALA A 79 -7.45 -1.73 7.72
CA ALA A 79 -6.04 -2.05 7.63
C ALA A 79 -5.14 -0.81 7.81
N GLU A 80 -5.45 0.32 7.15
CA GLU A 80 -4.71 1.57 7.33
C GLU A 80 -4.83 2.13 8.75
N ALA A 81 -6.00 2.03 9.38
CA ALA A 81 -6.19 2.47 10.77
C ALA A 81 -5.32 1.63 11.72
N ILE A 82 -5.32 0.31 11.56
CA ILE A 82 -4.46 -0.61 12.31
C ILE A 82 -3.00 -0.25 12.09
N ALA A 83 -2.54 -0.13 10.84
CA ALA A 83 -1.14 0.14 10.52
C ALA A 83 -0.62 1.45 11.15
N LYS A 84 -1.44 2.52 11.11
CA LYS A 84 -1.10 3.82 11.72
C LYS A 84 -0.92 3.73 13.24
N LEU A 85 -1.72 2.90 13.91
CA LEU A 85 -1.75 2.79 15.38
C LEU A 85 -0.78 1.73 15.92
N TRP A 86 -0.46 0.72 15.10
CA TRP A 86 0.59 -0.28 15.35
C TRP A 86 1.97 0.37 15.46
N GLY A 87 2.22 1.46 14.72
CA GLY A 87 3.46 2.24 14.75
C GLY A 87 4.58 1.60 13.93
N ASN A 88 5.72 2.27 13.76
CA ASN A 88 6.95 1.72 13.15
C ASN A 88 6.74 0.91 11.84
N LEU A 89 5.76 1.28 11.03
CA LEU A 89 5.47 0.68 9.72
C LEU A 89 5.67 1.74 8.62
N ASP A 90 6.35 1.34 7.55
CA ASP A 90 6.34 2.03 6.25
C ASP A 90 5.55 1.18 5.26
N PHE A 91 4.55 1.75 4.59
CA PHE A 91 3.70 1.00 3.67
C PHE A 91 3.17 1.90 2.56
N GLY A 92 2.95 1.32 1.39
CA GLY A 92 2.52 2.10 0.25
C GLY A 92 2.32 1.28 -1.03
N VAL A 93 1.93 2.00 -2.07
CA VAL A 93 1.81 1.49 -3.44
C VAL A 93 2.65 2.38 -4.33
N VAL A 94 3.43 1.77 -5.22
CA VAL A 94 4.28 2.46 -6.20
C VAL A 94 4.00 1.86 -7.58
N GLU A 95 3.85 2.71 -8.59
CA GLU A 95 3.92 2.27 -9.98
C GLU A 95 5.40 2.16 -10.36
N ILE A 96 5.87 0.94 -10.63
CA ILE A 96 7.26 0.69 -11.02
C ILE A 96 7.46 1.09 -12.48
N GLU A 97 6.50 0.72 -13.32
CA GLU A 97 6.58 0.88 -14.77
C GLU A 97 5.17 1.04 -15.33
N SER A 98 5.03 1.96 -16.29
CA SER A 98 3.81 2.14 -17.07
C SER A 98 4.15 1.97 -18.54
N THR A 99 3.53 0.98 -19.19
CA THR A 99 3.70 0.68 -20.62
C THR A 99 2.35 0.72 -21.32
N GLU A 100 2.35 0.79 -22.65
CA GLU A 100 1.10 0.82 -23.43
C GLU A 100 0.25 -0.42 -23.13
N GLY A 101 -0.91 -0.20 -22.49
CA GLY A 101 -1.88 -1.23 -22.15
C GLY A 101 -1.71 -1.92 -20.79
N LYS A 102 -0.67 -1.62 -19.99
CA LYS A 102 -0.51 -2.16 -18.63
C LYS A 102 0.42 -1.35 -17.73
N SER A 103 0.14 -1.42 -16.42
CA SER A 103 1.01 -0.90 -15.36
C SER A 103 1.56 -2.03 -14.50
N THR A 104 2.85 -1.99 -14.20
CA THR A 104 3.49 -2.83 -13.17
C THR A 104 3.52 -2.05 -11.87
N MET A 105 2.83 -2.59 -10.86
CA MET A 105 2.63 -1.96 -9.56
C MET A 105 3.31 -2.80 -8.47
N GLU A 106 3.83 -2.14 -7.45
CA GLU A 106 4.27 -2.76 -6.19
C GLU A 106 3.42 -2.23 -5.05
N ALA A 107 2.87 -3.13 -4.24
CA ALA A 107 2.38 -2.80 -2.91
C ALA A 107 3.30 -3.41 -1.86
N TYR A 108 3.54 -2.68 -0.78
CA TYR A 108 4.44 -3.14 0.27
C TYR A 108 3.99 -2.70 1.67
N CYS A 109 4.47 -3.43 2.68
CA CYS A 109 4.46 -3.04 4.07
C CYS A 109 5.77 -3.52 4.70
N TRP A 110 6.46 -2.61 5.38
CA TRP A 110 7.75 -2.83 6.01
C TRP A 110 7.63 -2.46 7.48
N ASP A 111 7.73 -3.46 8.34
CA ASP A 111 7.96 -3.23 9.75
C ASP A 111 9.42 -2.83 9.97
N LEU A 112 9.64 -1.56 10.29
CA LEU A 112 10.96 -0.98 10.51
C LEU A 112 11.60 -1.46 11.82
N GLU A 113 10.78 -1.88 12.78
CA GLU A 113 11.25 -2.34 14.08
C GLU A 113 11.71 -3.80 14.03
N THR A 114 10.94 -4.70 13.40
CA THR A 114 11.33 -6.12 13.23
C THR A 114 12.15 -6.37 11.96
N ASN A 115 12.17 -5.39 11.04
CA ASN A 115 12.75 -5.47 9.71
C ASN A 115 12.06 -6.47 8.76
N VAL A 116 10.84 -6.91 9.08
CA VAL A 116 10.04 -7.77 8.19
C VAL A 116 9.45 -6.91 7.07
N LYS A 117 9.71 -7.28 5.81
CA LYS A 117 9.19 -6.56 4.64
C LYS A 117 8.36 -7.49 3.75
N ILE A 118 7.09 -7.14 3.59
CA ILE A 118 6.15 -7.82 2.71
C ILE A 118 5.99 -6.99 1.45
N LYS A 119 6.16 -7.63 0.29
CA LYS A 119 6.00 -7.01 -1.02
C LYS A 119 5.14 -7.86 -1.93
N ARG A 120 4.35 -7.20 -2.77
CA ARG A 120 3.54 -7.83 -3.82
C ARG A 120 3.69 -6.99 -5.10
N ILE A 121 4.39 -7.55 -6.08
CA ILE A 121 4.48 -6.98 -7.43
C ILE A 121 3.38 -7.59 -8.27
N PHE A 122 2.63 -6.78 -9.00
CA PHE A 122 1.50 -7.23 -9.82
C PHE A 122 1.32 -6.33 -11.03
N GLN A 123 0.71 -6.88 -12.08
CA GLN A 123 0.37 -6.13 -13.28
C GLN A 123 -1.12 -5.81 -13.30
N VAL A 124 -1.45 -4.60 -13.77
CA VAL A 124 -2.81 -4.12 -13.98
C VAL A 124 -2.94 -3.83 -15.48
N ALA A 125 -3.75 -4.63 -16.16
CA ALA A 125 -4.06 -4.38 -17.57
C ALA A 125 -5.01 -3.18 -17.70
N HIS A 126 -4.74 -2.29 -18.65
CA HIS A 126 -5.55 -1.11 -18.95
C HIS A 126 -6.78 -1.51 -19.79
N VAL A 127 -7.64 -2.35 -19.21
CA VAL A 127 -8.85 -2.85 -19.87
C VAL A 127 -10.04 -2.81 -18.92
N ARG A 128 -11.22 -2.55 -19.47
CA ARG A 128 -12.50 -2.62 -18.76
C ARG A 128 -13.36 -3.74 -19.34
N TYR A 129 -13.86 -4.60 -18.47
CA TYR A 129 -14.87 -5.59 -18.85
C TYR A 129 -16.19 -4.90 -19.14
N LYS A 130 -16.79 -5.18 -20.30
CA LYS A 130 -18.18 -4.83 -20.60
C LYS A 130 -19.04 -6.08 -20.49
N LYS A 131 -20.17 -5.96 -19.78
CA LYS A 131 -21.24 -6.96 -19.84
C LYS A 131 -21.90 -6.80 -21.21
N SER A 132 -21.52 -7.62 -22.18
CA SER A 132 -22.11 -7.54 -23.52
C SER A 132 -23.52 -8.14 -23.52
N TYR A 133 -24.50 -7.41 -24.07
CA TYR A 133 -25.82 -7.92 -24.44
C TYR A 133 -25.84 -8.33 -25.94
N GLY A 134 -24.69 -8.68 -26.53
CA GLY A 134 -24.51 -9.05 -27.94
C GLY A 134 -23.14 -9.67 -28.29
N ASN A 135 -22.82 -9.83 -29.59
CA ASN A 135 -21.62 -10.52 -30.11
C ASN A 135 -20.30 -9.69 -30.10
N GLY A 136 -20.22 -8.61 -29.31
CA GLY A 136 -19.01 -7.79 -29.21
C GLY A 136 -17.96 -8.38 -28.24
N PRO A 137 -16.67 -8.00 -28.35
CA PRO A 137 -15.64 -8.44 -27.42
C PRO A 137 -15.93 -7.94 -26.00
N ASN A 138 -15.80 -8.83 -25.00
CA ASN A 138 -16.12 -8.56 -23.59
C ASN A 138 -15.10 -7.63 -22.89
N LEU A 139 -14.06 -7.20 -23.59
CA LEU A 139 -12.95 -6.39 -23.08
C LEU A 139 -12.74 -5.17 -23.99
N LYS A 140 -12.74 -3.97 -23.40
CA LYS A 140 -12.39 -2.72 -24.09
C LYS A 140 -11.13 -2.12 -23.47
N PRO A 141 -10.12 -1.72 -24.28
CA PRO A 141 -8.98 -0.95 -23.79
C PRO A 141 -9.44 0.35 -23.10
N LEU A 142 -8.73 0.73 -22.04
CA LEU A 142 -8.86 2.02 -21.38
C LEU A 142 -7.89 2.99 -22.04
N GLU A 143 -8.41 4.08 -22.57
CA GLU A 143 -7.62 5.15 -23.21
C GLU A 143 -7.57 6.40 -22.32
N ASP A 144 -8.57 6.57 -21.43
CA ASP A 144 -8.64 7.70 -20.52
C ASP A 144 -7.61 7.50 -19.36
N PRO A 145 -6.64 8.41 -19.19
CA PRO A 145 -5.65 8.33 -18.11
C PRO A 145 -6.28 8.25 -16.71
N ARG A 146 -7.46 8.86 -16.50
CA ARG A 146 -8.18 8.80 -15.23
C ARG A 146 -8.71 7.40 -14.96
N ASP A 147 -9.30 6.74 -15.95
CA ASP A 147 -9.80 5.36 -15.82
C ASP A 147 -8.65 4.40 -15.49
N ILE A 148 -7.48 4.60 -16.11
CA ILE A 148 -6.26 3.83 -15.85
C ILE A 148 -5.81 4.06 -14.40
N TYR A 149 -5.70 5.31 -13.98
CA TYR A 149 -5.29 5.67 -12.61
C TYR A 149 -6.23 5.06 -11.56
N GLU A 150 -7.54 5.21 -11.72
CA GLU A 150 -8.54 4.66 -10.80
C GLU A 150 -8.46 3.12 -10.74
N GLY A 151 -8.23 2.46 -11.89
CA GLY A 151 -7.98 1.02 -11.98
C GLY A 151 -6.74 0.58 -11.21
N ASN A 152 -5.63 1.28 -11.41
CA ASN A 152 -4.36 1.04 -10.72
C ASN A 152 -4.50 1.28 -9.21
N ALA A 153 -5.13 2.37 -8.79
CA ALA A 153 -5.36 2.70 -7.39
C ALA A 153 -6.23 1.64 -6.69
N ASN A 154 -7.26 1.12 -7.36
CA ASN A 154 -8.11 0.05 -6.82
C ASN A 154 -7.35 -1.29 -6.72
N ALA A 155 -6.56 -1.65 -7.73
CA ALA A 155 -5.70 -2.83 -7.64
C ALA A 155 -4.66 -2.69 -6.52
N GLY A 156 -4.03 -1.52 -6.42
CA GLY A 156 -3.10 -1.10 -5.39
C GLY A 156 -3.66 -1.25 -3.98
N SER A 157 -4.80 -0.62 -3.70
CA SER A 157 -5.41 -0.65 -2.37
C SER A 157 -5.70 -2.07 -1.88
N ARG A 158 -6.14 -2.97 -2.76
CA ARG A 158 -6.37 -4.39 -2.43
C ARG A 158 -5.09 -5.13 -2.05
N ARG A 159 -3.98 -4.88 -2.77
CA ARG A 159 -2.69 -5.52 -2.46
C ARG A 159 -1.99 -4.88 -1.27
N LEU A 160 -2.10 -3.56 -1.11
CA LEU A 160 -1.60 -2.85 0.07
C LEU A 160 -2.27 -3.37 1.33
N ARG A 161 -3.60 -3.50 1.31
CA ARG A 161 -4.36 -4.14 2.38
C ARG A 161 -3.80 -5.52 2.71
N ALA A 162 -3.57 -6.37 1.72
CA ALA A 162 -3.00 -7.69 1.96
C ALA A 162 -1.58 -7.64 2.57
N CYS A 163 -0.74 -6.67 2.18
CA CYS A 163 0.59 -6.50 2.77
C CYS A 163 0.52 -6.04 4.22
N ILE A 164 -0.35 -5.06 4.52
CA ILE A 164 -0.57 -4.59 5.89
C ILE A 164 -1.09 -5.73 6.76
N LEU A 165 -2.17 -6.39 6.36
CA LEU A 165 -2.79 -7.46 7.16
C LEU A 165 -1.84 -8.64 7.40
N ALA A 166 -0.93 -8.92 6.47
CA ALA A 166 0.08 -9.95 6.65
C ALA A 166 1.23 -9.54 7.59
N SER A 167 1.39 -8.24 7.87
CA SER A 167 2.41 -7.69 8.77
C SER A 167 1.90 -7.53 10.21
N ILE A 168 0.58 -7.56 10.42
CA ILE A 168 -0.07 -7.42 11.73
C ILE A 168 -0.33 -8.83 12.31
N PRO A 169 -0.09 -9.05 13.62
CA PRO A 169 -0.50 -10.29 14.28
C PRO A 169 -2.00 -10.57 14.11
N GLY A 170 -2.36 -11.83 13.84
CA GLY A 170 -3.73 -12.22 13.49
C GLY A 170 -4.75 -11.92 14.60
N ASP A 171 -4.37 -12.11 15.85
CA ASP A 171 -5.16 -11.83 17.05
C ASP A 171 -5.50 -10.33 17.18
N VAL A 172 -4.57 -9.45 16.83
CA VAL A 172 -4.79 -8.00 16.83
C VAL A 172 -5.82 -7.59 15.77
N LEU A 173 -5.76 -8.21 14.58
CA LEU A 173 -6.73 -7.99 13.52
C LEU A 173 -8.13 -8.49 13.91
N GLU A 174 -8.20 -9.70 14.48
CA GLU A 174 -9.45 -10.31 14.94
C GLU A 174 -10.13 -9.47 16.01
N ALA A 175 -9.37 -9.01 17.01
CA ALA A 175 -9.89 -8.14 18.07
C ALA A 175 -10.40 -6.80 17.51
N ALA A 176 -9.70 -6.22 16.54
CA ALA A 176 -10.13 -4.98 15.87
C ALA A 176 -11.45 -5.17 15.09
N LEU A 177 -11.59 -6.28 14.36
CA LEU A 177 -12.81 -6.61 13.63
C LEU A 177 -13.99 -6.81 14.59
N GLN A 178 -13.79 -7.60 15.65
CA GLN A 178 -14.82 -7.84 16.66
C GLN A 178 -15.31 -6.53 17.28
N GLN A 179 -14.40 -5.60 17.59
CA GLN A 179 -14.76 -4.29 18.14
C GLN A 179 -15.58 -3.43 17.17
N CYS A 180 -15.35 -3.54 15.86
CA CYS A 180 -16.15 -2.82 14.86
C CYS A 180 -17.57 -3.38 14.70
N GLU A 181 -17.81 -4.62 15.15
CA GLU A 181 -19.12 -5.29 15.08
C GLU A 181 -19.96 -5.10 16.36
N THR A 182 -19.38 -4.46 17.39
CA THR A 182 -20.03 -4.22 18.71
C THR A 182 -20.77 -2.89 18.73
#